data_AF-A0A0A6VC57-F1
#
_entry.id   AF-A0A0A6VC57-F1
#
_cell.length_a   1.000
_cell.length_b   1.000
_cell.length_c   1.000
_cell.angle_alpha   90.00
_cell.angle_beta   90.00
_cell.angle_gamma   90.00
#
_symmetry.space_group_name_H-M   'P 1'
#
loop_
_entity.id
_entity.type
_entity.pdbx_description
1 polymer ?
#
loop_
_entity_poly.entity_id
_entity_poly.type
_entity_poly.pdbx_seq_one_letter_code
_entity_poly.pdbx_strand_id
1 'polypeptide(L)'
;MTKEVLPDGTINSYTYDAVGNRTQGTVNGKTSTYTYNDANQIVTKNGTAYTYDKDGNLTQDENFKYTYNALGQMTKVTTLSGTTVAQYEYDENGLRTKKTVGTKTNEYYYDQE
;
A
#
# COMPACT_ATOMS: atom_id res chain seq x y z
N MET A 1 -16.47 15.82 -3.24
CA MET A 1 -17.63 15.07 -3.80
C MET A 1 -18.05 14.01 -2.78
N THR A 2 -19.31 14.05 -2.32
CA THR A 2 -19.84 13.17 -1.25
C THR A 2 -20.79 12.10 -1.78
N LYS A 3 -21.21 12.19 -3.05
CA LYS A 3 -22.08 11.23 -3.73
C LYS A 3 -21.82 11.25 -5.24
N GLU A 4 -21.94 10.08 -5.86
CA GLU A 4 -21.93 9.87 -7.31
C GLU A 4 -23.10 8.95 -7.67
N VAL A 5 -23.77 9.22 -8.79
CA VAL A 5 -24.86 8.39 -9.32
C VAL A 5 -24.42 7.85 -10.68
N LEU A 6 -24.35 6.53 -10.81
CA LEU A 6 -23.96 5.84 -12.03
C LEU A 6 -25.13 5.75 -13.02
N PRO A 7 -24.88 5.51 -14.33
CA PRO A 7 -25.93 5.41 -15.34
C PRO A 7 -27.00 4.33 -15.08
N ASP A 8 -26.66 3.29 -14.31
CA ASP A 8 -27.57 2.22 -13.89
C ASP A 8 -28.42 2.58 -12.65
N GLY A 9 -28.27 3.81 -12.12
CA GLY A 9 -28.94 4.29 -10.91
C GLY A 9 -28.23 3.92 -9.61
N THR A 10 -27.11 3.18 -9.66
CA THR A 10 -26.29 2.88 -8.48
C THR A 10 -25.74 4.16 -7.87
N ILE A 11 -25.80 4.27 -6.54
CA ILE A 11 -25.29 5.41 -5.79
C ILE A 11 -24.01 5.01 -5.07
N ASN A 12 -22.93 5.72 -5.35
CA ASN A 12 -21.73 5.71 -4.51
C ASN A 12 -21.78 6.91 -3.54
N SER A 13 -21.38 6.72 -2.29
CA SER A 13 -21.35 7.78 -1.27
C SER A 13 -20.03 7.79 -0.50
N TYR A 14 -19.64 8.96 0.00
CA TYR A 14 -18.36 9.16 0.67
C TYR A 14 -18.49 10.19 1.80
N THR A 15 -17.78 9.94 2.91
CA THR A 15 -17.57 10.90 4.00
C THR A 15 -16.09 11.18 4.16
N TYR A 16 -15.77 12.37 4.67
CA TYR A 16 -14.41 12.86 4.79
C TYR A 16 -14.20 13.52 6.16
N ASP A 17 -12.96 13.52 6.65
CA ASP A 17 -12.55 14.35 7.77
C ASP A 17 -12.31 15.81 7.35
N ALA A 18 -11.89 16.66 8.29
CA ALA A 18 -11.70 18.09 8.06
C ALA A 18 -10.54 18.42 7.12
N VAL A 19 -9.57 17.51 6.95
CA VAL A 19 -8.40 17.70 6.09
C VAL A 19 -8.56 16.99 4.74
N GLY A 20 -9.71 16.35 4.51
CA GLY A 20 -10.11 15.78 3.23
C GLY A 20 -9.78 14.29 3.06
N ASN A 21 -9.39 13.59 4.13
CA ASN A 21 -9.22 12.15 4.07
C ASN A 21 -10.58 11.46 4.10
N ARG A 22 -10.78 10.41 3.29
CA ARG A 22 -12.05 9.70 3.19
C ARG A 22 -12.26 8.77 4.39
N THR A 23 -13.15 9.10 5.32
CA THR A 23 -13.42 8.27 6.50
C THR A 23 -14.40 7.12 6.24
N GLN A 24 -15.24 7.22 5.21
CA GLN A 24 -16.10 6.14 4.74
C GLN A 24 -16.36 6.25 3.23
N GLY A 25 -16.58 5.11 2.57
CA GLY A 25 -17.15 5.07 1.23
C GLY A 25 -18.06 3.86 1.04
N THR A 26 -19.24 4.05 0.48
CA THR A 26 -20.10 2.97 -0.01
C THR A 26 -20.05 2.98 -1.53
N VAL A 27 -19.47 1.94 -2.12
CA VAL A 27 -19.32 1.80 -3.58
C VAL A 27 -19.94 0.49 -4.02
N ASN A 28 -20.86 0.55 -4.99
CA ASN A 28 -21.61 -0.63 -5.46
C ASN A 28 -22.21 -1.46 -4.30
N GLY A 29 -22.78 -0.77 -3.30
CA GLY A 29 -23.37 -1.38 -2.10
C GLY A 29 -22.37 -1.89 -1.06
N LYS A 30 -21.05 -1.79 -1.29
CA LYS A 30 -20.01 -2.20 -0.34
C LYS A 30 -19.47 -1.00 0.42
N THR A 31 -19.62 -1.01 1.74
CA THR A 31 -19.09 0.02 2.63
C THR A 31 -17.67 -0.30 3.07
N SER A 32 -16.80 0.69 3.04
CA SER A 32 -15.47 0.65 3.66
C SER A 32 -15.29 1.85 4.60
N THR A 33 -14.64 1.65 5.74
CA THR A 33 -14.29 2.69 6.71
C THR A 33 -12.77 2.82 6.82
N TYR A 34 -12.32 4.04 7.10
CA TYR A 34 -10.90 4.36 7.21
C TYR A 34 -10.66 5.30 8.40
N THR A 35 -9.52 5.10 9.07
CA THR A 35 -8.99 6.04 10.05
C THR A 35 -7.60 6.46 9.64
N TYR A 36 -7.15 7.62 10.13
CA TYR A 36 -5.91 8.25 9.69
C TYR A 36 -5.09 8.73 10.89
N ASN A 37 -3.77 8.78 10.73
CA ASN A 37 -2.85 9.45 11.66
C ASN A 37 -2.67 10.93 11.27
N ASP A 38 -1.91 11.67 12.07
CA ASP A 38 -1.64 13.10 11.85
C ASP A 38 -0.86 13.38 10.54
N ALA A 39 -0.20 12.37 9.98
CA ALA A 39 0.46 12.43 8.68
C ALA A 39 -0.47 12.10 7.51
N ASN A 40 -1.79 12.00 7.75
CA ASN A 40 -2.82 11.61 6.77
C ASN A 40 -2.62 10.21 6.15
N GLN A 41 -1.96 9.31 6.88
CA GLN A 41 -1.77 7.93 6.47
C GLN A 41 -2.85 7.04 7.11
N ILE A 42 -3.32 6.03 6.38
CA ILE A 42 -4.36 5.10 6.85
C ILE A 42 -3.85 4.34 8.07
N VAL A 43 -4.51 4.41 9.22
CA VAL A 43 -4.21 3.60 10.40
C VAL A 43 -5.05 2.33 10.42
N THR A 44 -6.31 2.41 10.01
CA THR A 44 -7.15 1.24 9.82
C THR A 44 -8.01 1.35 8.57
N LYS A 45 -8.26 0.21 7.92
CA LYS A 45 -9.30 0.03 6.91
C LYS A 45 -10.21 -1.10 7.35
N ASN A 46 -11.50 -0.82 7.54
CA ASN A 46 -12.47 -1.79 8.07
C ASN A 46 -12.02 -2.46 9.38
N GLY A 47 -11.30 -1.73 10.23
CA GLY A 47 -10.73 -2.24 11.48
C GLY A 47 -9.39 -2.99 11.33
N THR A 48 -8.96 -3.31 10.10
CA THR A 48 -7.65 -3.91 9.85
C THR A 48 -6.55 -2.85 9.93
N ALA A 49 -5.54 -3.09 10.75
CA ALA A 49 -4.46 -2.14 11.00
C ALA A 49 -3.45 -2.05 9.84
N TYR A 50 -3.01 -0.82 9.59
CA TYR A 50 -1.93 -0.46 8.69
C TYR A 50 -0.81 0.14 9.54
N THR A 51 0.44 -0.24 9.28
CA THR A 51 1.58 0.22 10.08
C THR A 51 2.65 0.83 9.20
N TYR A 52 3.41 1.77 9.76
CA TYR A 52 4.45 2.49 9.06
C TYR A 52 5.72 2.51 9.90
N ASP A 53 6.87 2.62 9.24
CA ASP A 53 8.10 3.00 9.92
C ASP A 53 8.15 4.51 10.19
N LYS A 54 9.20 4.93 10.90
CA LYS A 54 9.46 6.33 11.25
C LYS A 54 9.62 7.27 10.05
N ASP A 55 9.98 6.73 8.88
CA ASP A 55 10.21 7.49 7.66
C ASP A 55 8.92 7.54 6.81
N GLY A 56 7.84 6.91 7.28
CA GLY A 56 6.53 6.90 6.65
C GLY A 56 6.33 5.78 5.63
N ASN A 57 7.24 4.81 5.55
CA ASN A 57 7.07 3.67 4.65
C ASN A 57 6.07 2.67 5.25
N LEU A 58 5.14 2.18 4.43
CA LEU A 58 4.12 1.22 4.85
C LEU A 58 4.77 -0.13 5.18
N THR A 59 4.80 -0.53 6.46
CA THR A 59 5.39 -1.80 6.91
C THR A 59 4.39 -2.95 6.96
N GLN A 60 3.09 -2.67 7.01
CA GLN A 60 2.04 -3.70 6.95
C GLN A 60 0.72 -3.12 6.41
N ASP A 61 0.05 -3.89 5.55
CA ASP A 61 -1.33 -3.65 5.12
C ASP A 61 -2.26 -4.81 5.51
N GLU A 62 -3.43 -4.90 4.88
CA GLU A 62 -4.41 -5.95 5.16
C GLU A 62 -3.95 -7.37 4.75
N ASN A 63 -2.91 -7.50 3.92
CA ASN A 63 -2.49 -8.76 3.29
C ASN A 63 -1.02 -9.12 3.55
N PHE A 64 -0.15 -8.12 3.66
CA PHE A 64 1.29 -8.27 3.58
C PHE A 64 2.04 -7.41 4.59
N LYS A 65 3.28 -7.82 4.84
CA LYS A 65 4.31 -7.05 5.54
C LYS A 65 5.42 -6.69 4.57
N TYR A 66 5.99 -5.52 4.76
CA TYR A 66 7.01 -4.94 3.91
C TYR A 66 8.26 -4.62 4.71
N THR A 67 9.42 -4.83 4.10
CA THR A 67 10.71 -4.47 4.67
C THR A 67 11.44 -3.56 3.72
N TYR A 68 12.10 -2.55 4.27
CA TYR A 68 12.83 -1.52 3.53
C TYR A 68 14.30 -1.51 3.96
N ASN A 69 15.18 -1.10 3.06
CA ASN A 69 16.56 -0.76 3.41
C ASN A 69 16.66 0.68 3.94
N ALA A 70 17.86 1.10 4.33
CA ALA A 70 18.11 2.45 4.86
C ALA A 70 17.84 3.59 3.86
N LEU A 71 17.73 3.29 2.56
CA LEU A 71 17.39 4.24 1.50
C LEU A 71 15.88 4.29 1.22
N GLY A 72 15.04 3.61 2.02
CA GLY A 72 13.60 3.56 1.82
C GLY A 72 13.16 2.67 0.65
N GLN A 73 14.04 1.80 0.14
CA GLN A 73 13.71 0.89 -0.95
C GLN A 73 13.18 -0.44 -0.39
N MET A 74 12.02 -0.87 -0.87
CA MET A 74 11.41 -2.13 -0.43
C MET A 74 12.27 -3.33 -0.88
N THR A 75 12.76 -4.11 0.08
CA THR A 75 13.62 -5.29 -0.14
C THR A 75 12.86 -6.60 0.00
N LYS A 76 11.74 -6.62 0.72
CA LYS A 76 10.99 -7.86 0.98
C LYS A 76 9.50 -7.62 1.18
N VAL A 77 8.70 -8.57 0.67
CA VAL A 77 7.27 -8.70 0.93
C VAL A 77 7.03 -10.07 1.54
N THR A 78 6.30 -10.14 2.65
CA THR A 78 5.83 -11.40 3.21
C THR A 78 4.32 -11.38 3.40
N THR A 79 3.70 -12.55 3.45
CA THR A 79 2.35 -12.69 4.03
C THR A 79 2.36 -12.22 5.49
N LEU A 80 1.19 -11.99 6.07
CA LEU A 80 1.08 -11.69 7.51
C LEU A 80 1.68 -12.80 8.41
N SER A 81 1.64 -14.04 7.93
CA SER A 81 2.26 -15.22 8.57
C SER A 81 3.77 -15.34 8.39
N GLY A 82 4.40 -14.43 7.64
CA GLY A 82 5.86 -14.38 7.45
C GLY A 82 6.40 -15.17 6.25
N THR A 83 5.54 -15.82 5.46
CA THR A 83 5.95 -16.49 4.22
C THR A 83 6.42 -15.44 3.22
N THR A 84 7.64 -15.60 2.69
CA THR A 84 8.17 -14.66 1.70
C THR A 84 7.39 -14.77 0.39
N VAL A 85 6.89 -13.63 -0.08
CA VAL A 85 6.18 -13.48 -1.35
C VAL A 85 7.13 -12.96 -2.42
N ALA A 86 7.91 -11.94 -2.09
CA ALA A 86 8.88 -11.34 -3.00
C ALA A 86 10.11 -10.79 -2.26
N GLN A 87 11.23 -10.73 -2.98
CA GLN A 87 12.46 -10.06 -2.57
C GLN A 87 13.00 -9.21 -3.70
N TYR A 88 13.67 -8.12 -3.36
CA TYR A 88 14.23 -7.15 -4.30
C TYR A 88 15.64 -6.72 -3.89
N GLU A 89 16.50 -6.54 -4.89
CA GLU A 89 17.83 -5.96 -4.72
C GLU A 89 17.97 -4.75 -5.66
N TYR A 90 18.81 -3.80 -5.26
CA TYR A 90 19.01 -2.52 -5.93
C TYR A 90 20.50 -2.24 -6.06
N ASP A 91 20.88 -1.50 -7.09
CA ASP A 91 22.22 -0.94 -7.22
C ASP A 91 22.38 0.38 -6.43
N GLU A 92 23.58 0.97 -6.53
CA GLU A 92 23.93 2.23 -5.87
C GLU A 92 23.14 3.45 -6.38
N ASN A 93 22.61 3.40 -7.60
CA ASN A 93 21.75 4.44 -8.17
C ASN A 93 20.28 4.25 -7.77
N GLY A 94 19.98 3.16 -7.05
CA GLY A 94 18.66 2.78 -6.61
C GLY A 94 17.80 2.14 -7.70
N LEU A 95 18.40 1.69 -8.80
CA LEU A 95 17.73 0.90 -9.81
C LEU A 95 17.62 -0.53 -9.32
N ARG A 96 16.43 -1.13 -9.49
CA ARG A 96 16.20 -2.52 -9.07
C ARG A 96 16.93 -3.47 -10.00
N THR A 97 17.92 -4.18 -9.49
CA THR A 97 18.74 -5.15 -10.23
C THR A 97 18.18 -6.56 -10.15
N LYS A 98 17.41 -6.89 -9.10
CA LYS A 98 16.84 -8.23 -8.94
C LYS A 98 15.45 -8.23 -8.34
N LYS A 99 14.63 -9.16 -8.81
CA LYS A 99 13.30 -9.46 -8.26
C LYS A 99 13.08 -10.97 -8.22
N THR A 100 12.88 -11.50 -7.02
CA THR A 100 12.50 -12.90 -6.82
C THR A 100 11.06 -12.96 -6.31
N VAL A 101 10.21 -13.76 -6.95
CA VAL A 101 8.82 -14.04 -6.53
C VAL A 101 8.62 -15.54 -6.49
N GLY A 102 8.43 -16.10 -5.29
CA GLY A 102 8.50 -17.54 -5.09
C GLY A 102 9.84 -18.10 -5.57
N THR A 103 9.82 -18.97 -6.57
CA THR A 103 11.02 -19.56 -7.18
C THR A 103 11.50 -18.84 -8.43
N LYS A 104 10.76 -17.84 -8.93
CA LYS A 104 11.11 -17.12 -10.16
C LYS A 104 11.94 -15.90 -9.84
N THR A 105 13.13 -15.80 -10.42
CA THR A 105 14.01 -14.65 -10.31
C THR A 105 14.16 -13.98 -11.67
N ASN A 106 14.03 -12.64 -11.68
CA ASN A 106 14.37 -11.79 -12.81
C ASN A 106 15.51 -10.87 -12.40
N GLU A 107 16.49 -10.72 -13.29
CA GLU A 107 17.60 -9.80 -13.15
C GLU A 107 17.47 -8.71 -14.21
N TYR A 108 17.84 -7.50 -13.82
CA TYR A 108 17.75 -6.31 -14.65
C TYR A 108 19.13 -5.69 -14.77
N TYR A 109 19.48 -5.35 -16.00
CA TYR A 109 20.73 -4.70 -16.36
C TYR A 109 20.36 -3.38 -17.02
N TYR A 110 20.92 -2.29 -16.51
CA TYR A 110 20.69 -0.94 -17.01
C TYR A 110 22.00 -0.45 -17.59
N ASP A 111 21.96 -0.01 -18.85
CA ASP A 111 23.10 0.64 -19.47
C ASP A 111 23.15 2.08 -18.95
N GLN A 112 24.32 2.50 -18.46
CA GLN A 112 24.59 3.92 -18.23
C GLN A 112 25.03 4.51 -19.58
N GLU A 113 24.20 5.37 -20.17
CA GLU A 113 24.63 6.22 -21.29
C GLU A 113 25.68 7.24 -20.85
#